data_AF-A0A1B7HJ63-F1
#
_entry.id   AF-A0A1B7HJ63-F1
#
_cell.length_a   1.000
_cell.length_b   1.000
_cell.length_c   1.000
_cell.angle_alpha   90.00
_cell.angle_beta   90.00
_cell.angle_gamma   90.00
#
_symmetry.space_group_name_H-M   'P 1'
#
loop_
_entity.id
_entity.type
_entity.pdbx_description
1 polymer ?
#
loop_
_entity_poly.entity_id
_entity_poly.type
_entity_poly.pdbx_seq_one_letter_code
_entity_poly.pdbx_strand_id
1 'polypeptide(L)'
;MSKSEKRQRAALLPSVRCFPEEKEQIKVSAASAGLSVGEYLRRCALGRRIVAKGDTQQMKEIMKLGGLQKHLYLEMQKQGMMTTQLSKQFAETLTALQIALMKFDAKSLNNTED
;
A
#
# COMPACT_ATOMS: atom_id res chain seq x y z
N MET A 1 1.01 23.94 -23.23
CA MET A 1 0.42 23.59 -21.92
C MET A 1 -0.29 22.25 -22.02
N SER A 2 0.30 21.16 -21.53
CA SER A 2 -0.35 19.84 -21.51
C SER A 2 -1.57 19.89 -20.59
N LYS A 3 -2.75 19.50 -21.08
CA LYS A 3 -3.97 19.44 -20.25
C LYS A 3 -3.78 18.35 -19.19
N SER A 4 -4.04 18.68 -17.92
CA SER A 4 -4.07 17.70 -16.81
C SER A 4 -4.84 16.44 -17.20
N GLU A 5 -4.35 15.27 -16.81
CA GLU A 5 -4.96 13.96 -17.11
C GLU A 5 -6.46 13.93 -16.77
N LYS A 6 -6.87 14.60 -15.68
CA LYS A 6 -8.28 14.75 -15.30
C LYS A 6 -9.13 15.42 -16.39
N ARG A 7 -8.58 16.42 -17.09
CA ARG A 7 -9.24 17.17 -18.18
C ARG A 7 -9.27 16.41 -19.51
N GLN A 8 -8.50 15.34 -19.65
CA GLN A 8 -8.52 14.47 -20.85
C GLN A 8 -9.63 13.42 -20.77
N ARG A 9 -10.07 13.06 -19.56
CA ARG A 9 -11.14 12.09 -19.30
C ARG A 9 -12.54 12.72 -19.51
N ALA A 10 -12.92 12.94 -20.77
CA ALA A 10 -14.17 13.63 -21.13
C ALA A 10 -15.39 12.70 -21.34
N ALA A 11 -15.18 11.42 -21.64
CA ALA A 11 -16.26 10.47 -21.88
C ALA A 11 -16.87 9.93 -20.57
N LEU A 12 -18.20 9.77 -20.56
CA LEU A 12 -18.96 9.19 -19.44
C LEU A 12 -19.40 7.77 -19.78
N LEU A 13 -19.37 6.87 -18.79
CA LEU A 13 -19.99 5.56 -18.90
C LEU A 13 -21.50 5.66 -18.62
N PRO A 14 -22.34 4.80 -19.23
CA PRO A 14 -23.76 4.74 -18.94
C PRO A 14 -24.05 4.48 -17.45
N SER A 15 -25.21 4.94 -16.97
CA SER A 15 -25.68 4.66 -15.61
C SER A 15 -26.06 3.18 -15.46
N VAL A 16 -25.33 2.46 -14.62
CA VAL A 16 -25.59 1.04 -14.32
C VAL A 16 -26.59 0.93 -13.18
N ARG A 17 -27.69 0.20 -13.40
CA ARG A 17 -28.64 -0.15 -12.33
C ARG A 17 -28.05 -1.29 -11.49
N CYS A 18 -28.17 -1.16 -10.19
CA CYS A 18 -27.75 -2.15 -9.20
C CYS A 18 -28.75 -2.18 -8.05
N PHE A 19 -28.82 -3.30 -7.36
CA PHE A 19 -29.53 -3.42 -6.09
C PHE A 19 -28.88 -2.51 -5.03
N PRO A 20 -29.64 -2.08 -4.01
CA PRO A 20 -29.10 -1.25 -2.93
C PRO A 20 -27.90 -1.91 -2.22
N GLU A 21 -27.95 -3.23 -2.05
CA GLU A 21 -26.91 -4.03 -1.40
C GLU A 21 -25.61 -4.05 -2.23
N GLU A 22 -25.71 -4.29 -3.54
CA GLU A 22 -24.57 -4.25 -4.47
C GLU A 22 -23.91 -2.86 -4.46
N LYS A 23 -24.72 -1.80 -4.46
CA LYS A 23 -24.23 -0.42 -4.39
C LYS A 23 -23.42 -0.18 -3.13
N GLU A 24 -23.88 -0.68 -1.99
CA GLU A 24 -23.19 -0.48 -0.71
C GLU A 24 -21.90 -1.29 -0.64
N GLN A 25 -21.90 -2.55 -1.10
CA GLN A 25 -20.68 -3.35 -1.22
C GLN A 25 -19.63 -2.66 -2.10
N ILE A 26 -20.02 -2.15 -3.27
CA ILE A 26 -19.10 -1.44 -4.18
C ILE A 26 -18.52 -0.19 -3.51
N LYS A 27 -19.31 0.56 -2.74
CA LYS A 27 -18.81 1.73 -2.00
C LYS A 27 -17.79 1.33 -0.93
N VAL A 28 -18.07 0.29 -0.16
CA VAL A 28 -17.15 -0.22 0.87
C VAL A 28 -15.84 -0.65 0.24
N SER A 29 -15.88 -1.40 -0.86
CA SER A 29 -14.67 -1.81 -1.59
C SER A 29 -13.91 -0.64 -2.21
N ALA A 30 -14.61 0.36 -2.74
CA ALA A 30 -13.97 1.57 -3.24
C ALA A 30 -13.31 2.37 -2.10
N ALA A 31 -13.97 2.48 -0.95
CA ALA A 31 -13.46 3.16 0.23
C ALA A 31 -12.22 2.47 0.82
N SER A 32 -12.22 1.13 0.92
CA SER A 32 -11.05 0.36 1.38
C SER A 32 -9.86 0.47 0.41
N ALA A 33 -10.14 0.54 -0.89
CA ALA A 33 -9.16 0.87 -1.92
C ALA A 33 -8.71 2.35 -1.92
N GLY A 34 -9.39 3.23 -1.18
CA GLY A 34 -9.12 4.66 -1.17
C GLY A 34 -9.40 5.35 -2.51
N LEU A 35 -10.32 4.81 -3.31
CA LEU A 35 -10.71 5.31 -4.63
C LEU A 35 -12.15 5.81 -4.61
N SER A 36 -12.49 6.70 -5.54
CA SER A 36 -13.90 6.95 -5.85
C SER A 36 -14.54 5.72 -6.48
N VAL A 37 -15.84 5.52 -6.30
CA VAL A 37 -16.58 4.40 -6.90
C VAL A 37 -16.34 4.27 -8.42
N GLY A 38 -16.38 5.39 -9.15
CA GLY A 38 -16.14 5.37 -10.60
C GLY A 38 -14.71 5.00 -11.00
N GLU A 39 -13.71 5.39 -10.21
CA GLU A 39 -12.31 4.99 -10.45
C GLU A 39 -12.08 3.52 -10.05
N TYR A 40 -12.70 3.06 -8.96
CA TYR A 40 -12.67 1.65 -8.55
C TYR A 40 -13.23 0.75 -9.66
N LEU A 41 -14.46 1.02 -10.13
CA LEU A 41 -15.10 0.25 -11.19
C LEU A 41 -14.32 0.30 -12.51
N ARG A 42 -13.77 1.47 -12.87
CA ARG A 42 -12.92 1.61 -14.06
C ARG A 42 -11.65 0.75 -13.95
N ARG A 43 -11.03 0.68 -12.78
CA ARG A 43 -9.85 -0.18 -12.58
C ARG A 43 -10.22 -1.65 -12.66
N CYS A 44 -11.34 -2.06 -12.06
CA CYS A 44 -11.86 -3.43 -12.19
C CYS A 44 -12.09 -3.79 -13.66
N ALA A 45 -12.81 -2.95 -14.42
CA ALA A 45 -13.14 -3.21 -15.82
C ALA A 45 -11.91 -3.25 -16.75
N LEU A 46 -10.81 -2.59 -16.37
CA LEU A 46 -9.56 -2.55 -17.14
C LEU A 46 -8.49 -3.50 -16.60
N GLY A 47 -8.81 -4.36 -15.62
CA GLY A 47 -7.85 -5.27 -14.99
C GLY A 47 -6.68 -4.56 -14.32
N ARG A 48 -6.84 -3.30 -13.91
CA ARG A 48 -5.78 -2.50 -13.29
C ARG A 48 -5.66 -2.87 -11.82
N ARG A 49 -4.42 -2.98 -11.33
CA ARG A 49 -4.12 -3.26 -9.92
C ARG A 49 -4.82 -2.26 -8.97
N ILE A 50 -5.53 -2.80 -7.99
CA ILE A 50 -6.17 -2.04 -6.91
C ILE A 50 -5.43 -2.38 -5.61
N VAL A 51 -4.74 -1.38 -5.06
CA VAL A 51 -3.98 -1.51 -3.80
C VAL A 51 -4.80 -0.84 -2.70
N ALA A 52 -4.98 -1.52 -1.57
CA ALA A 52 -5.69 -0.95 -0.43
C ALA A 52 -4.90 0.26 0.12
N LYS A 53 -5.60 1.34 0.44
CA LYS A 53 -4.95 2.58 0.92
C LYS A 53 -4.33 2.39 2.31
N GLY A 54 -4.91 1.52 3.14
CA GLY A 54 -4.39 1.18 4.46
C GLY A 54 -2.94 0.70 4.41
N ASP A 55 -2.65 -0.22 3.49
CA ASP A 55 -1.32 -0.82 3.34
C ASP A 55 -0.26 0.21 2.97
N THR A 56 -0.59 1.19 2.12
CA THR A 56 0.40 2.17 1.68
C THR A 56 0.89 3.12 2.78
N GLN A 57 0.06 3.47 3.76
CA GLN A 57 0.50 4.35 4.86
C GLN A 57 1.36 3.58 5.87
N GLN A 58 0.94 2.38 6.25
CA GLN A 58 1.67 1.53 7.17
C GLN A 58 2.99 1.03 6.56
N MET A 59 3.00 0.69 5.26
CA MET A 59 4.22 0.35 4.52
C MET A 59 5.22 1.52 4.52
N LYS A 60 4.76 2.76 4.34
CA LYS A 60 5.63 3.95 4.43
C LYS A 60 6.26 4.10 5.80
N GLU A 61 5.49 3.87 6.86
CA GLU A 61 5.99 3.95 8.23
C GLU A 61 7.05 2.87 8.50
N ILE A 62 6.82 1.63 8.03
CA ILE A 62 7.81 0.54 8.16
C ILE A 62 9.08 0.81 7.37
N MET A 63 8.96 1.29 6.12
CA MET A 63 10.13 1.69 5.33
C MET A 63 10.91 2.82 6.01
N LYS A 64 10.23 3.78 6.64
CA LYS A 64 10.86 4.85 7.41
C LYS A 64 11.62 4.29 8.62
N LEU A 65 11.02 3.36 9.36
CA LEU A 65 11.67 2.70 10.50
C LEU A 65 12.90 1.89 10.06
N GLY A 66 12.82 1.14 8.97
CA GLY A 66 13.96 0.40 8.42
C GLY A 66 15.09 1.33 7.94
N GLY A 67 14.75 2.48 7.35
CA GLY A 67 15.71 3.52 6.99
C GLY A 67 16.43 4.12 8.20
N LEU A 68 15.68 4.42 9.26
CA LEU A 68 16.24 4.93 10.52
C LEU A 68 17.15 3.90 11.19
N GLN A 69 16.73 2.63 11.22
CA GLN A 69 17.53 1.53 11.76
C GLN A 69 18.85 1.36 11.00
N LYS A 70 18.81 1.39 9.65
CA LYS A 70 20.02 1.36 8.81
C LYS A 70 20.94 2.54 9.11
N HIS A 71 20.38 3.74 9.26
CA HIS A 71 21.15 4.93 9.57
C HIS A 71 21.88 4.81 10.92
N LEU A 72 21.15 4.44 11.98
CA LEU A 72 21.71 4.22 13.31
C LEU A 72 22.80 3.14 13.30
N TYR A 73 22.59 2.03 12.58
CA TYR A 73 23.61 0.98 12.47
C TYR A 73 24.91 1.51 11.87
N LEU A 74 24.82 2.25 10.75
CA LEU A 74 25.99 2.83 10.09
C LEU A 74 26.69 3.88 10.95
N GLU A 75 25.94 4.69 11.70
CA GLU A 75 26.48 5.69 12.61
C GLU A 75 27.25 5.05 13.77
N MET A 76 26.67 4.03 14.40
CA MET A 76 27.31 3.25 15.46
C MET A 76 28.58 2.55 14.98
N GLN A 77 28.58 2.03 13.75
CA GLN A 77 29.76 1.42 13.13
C GLN A 77 30.87 2.45 12.88
N LYS A 78 30.52 3.64 12.37
CA LYS A 78 31.47 4.74 12.14
C LYS A 78 32.11 5.27 13.42
N GLN A 79 31.33 5.33 14.51
CA GLN A 79 31.79 5.80 15.81
C GLN A 79 32.55 4.73 16.61
N GLY A 80 32.71 3.51 16.07
CA GLY A 80 33.39 2.42 16.75
C GLY A 80 32.65 1.88 17.98
N MET A 81 31.38 2.26 18.17
CA MET A 81 30.55 1.84 19.31
C MET A 81 29.77 0.55 19.03
N MET A 82 29.97 -0.07 17.87
CA MET A 82 29.30 -1.30 17.50
C MET A 82 29.89 -2.50 18.25
N THR A 83 29.16 -2.99 19.25
CA THR A 83 29.48 -4.23 19.96
C THR A 83 28.75 -5.42 19.33
N THR A 84 29.24 -6.65 19.59
CA THR A 84 28.60 -7.89 19.12
C THR A 84 27.16 -8.03 19.62
N GLN A 85 26.90 -7.63 20.87
CA GLN A 85 25.57 -7.67 21.48
C GLN A 85 24.62 -6.66 20.81
N LEU A 86 25.09 -5.44 20.57
CA LEU A 86 24.29 -4.41 19.90
C LEU A 86 24.00 -4.81 18.45
N SER A 87 24.99 -5.34 17.72
CA SER A 87 24.79 -5.86 16.36
C SER A 87 23.73 -6.96 16.31
N LYS A 88 23.67 -7.83 17.33
CA LYS A 88 22.62 -8.86 17.43
C LYS A 88 21.24 -8.25 17.62
N GLN A 89 21.10 -7.23 18.48
CA GLN A 89 19.85 -6.51 18.67
C GLN A 89 19.37 -5.84 17.36
N PHE A 90 20.28 -5.23 16.60
CA PHE A 90 19.95 -4.68 15.28
C PHE A 90 19.47 -5.75 14.29
N ALA A 91 20.03 -6.97 14.31
CA ALA A 91 19.57 -8.06 13.46
C ALA A 91 18.17 -8.56 13.88
N GLU A 92 17.92 -8.66 15.18
CA GLU A 92 16.61 -9.03 15.74
C GLU A 92 15.53 -8.02 15.37
N THR A 93 15.80 -6.72 15.49
CA THR A 93 14.85 -5.67 15.09
C THR A 93 14.57 -5.70 13.58
N LEU A 94 15.56 -6.02 12.75
CA LEU A 94 15.38 -6.13 11.31
C LEU A 94 14.49 -7.34 10.95
N THR A 95 14.71 -8.46 11.64
CA THR A 95 13.86 -9.65 11.53
C THR A 95 12.41 -9.35 11.96
N ALA A 96 12.22 -8.61 13.04
CA ALA A 96 10.90 -8.20 13.50
C ALA A 96 10.18 -7.29 12.48
N LEU A 97 10.90 -6.35 11.84
CA LEU A 97 10.35 -5.55 10.74
C LEU A 97 10.00 -6.41 9.52
N GLN A 98 10.82 -7.40 9.16
CA GLN A 98 10.51 -8.33 8.08
C GLN A 98 9.25 -9.16 8.37
N ILE A 99 9.12 -9.68 9.58
CA ILE A 99 7.93 -10.42 10.01
C ILE A 99 6.69 -9.51 9.96
N ALA A 100 6.82 -8.25 10.42
CA ALA A 100 5.75 -7.28 10.33
C ALA A 100 5.34 -7.06 8.86
N LEU A 101 6.31 -6.86 7.95
CA LEU A 101 6.08 -6.73 6.51
C LEU A 101 5.35 -7.93 5.91
N MET A 102 5.77 -9.15 6.24
CA MET A 102 5.14 -10.38 5.72
C MET A 102 3.70 -10.57 6.23
N LYS A 103 3.35 -10.01 7.39
CA LYS A 103 1.97 -10.00 7.89
C LYS A 103 1.07 -9.00 7.16
N PHE A 104 1.64 -8.04 6.41
CA PHE A 104 0.88 -7.13 5.54
C PHE A 104 0.51 -7.78 4.21
N ASP A 105 0.36 -9.10 4.15
CA ASP A 105 0.00 -9.80 2.93
C ASP A 105 -1.30 -9.20 2.38
N ALA A 106 -1.11 -8.44 1.31
CA ALA A 106 -2.15 -7.65 0.71
C ALA A 106 -3.05 -8.64 0.00
N LYS A 107 -4.18 -8.99 0.61
CA LYS A 107 -5.38 -9.34 -0.15
C LYS A 107 -5.74 -8.11 -0.98
N SER A 108 -4.99 -7.87 -2.06
CA SER A 108 -5.50 -7.10 -3.17
C SER A 108 -6.81 -7.76 -3.53
N LEU A 109 -7.90 -6.99 -3.46
CA LEU A 109 -9.26 -7.49 -3.61
C LEU A 109 -9.49 -8.23 -4.95
N ASN A 110 -8.51 -8.23 -5.86
CA ASN A 110 -8.56 -8.82 -7.19
C ASN A 110 -7.40 -9.78 -7.55
N ASN A 111 -6.60 -10.30 -6.61
CA ASN A 111 -5.67 -11.39 -6.92
C ASN A 111 -6.15 -12.71 -6.29
N THR A 112 -7.19 -13.30 -6.88
CA THR A 112 -7.26 -14.77 -6.95
C THR A 112 -6.54 -15.13 -8.24
N GLU A 113 -5.31 -15.60 -8.13
CA GLU A 113 -4.72 -16.44 -9.18
C GLU A 113 -5.54 -17.73 -9.20
N ASP A 114 -6.03 -18.12 -10.39
CA ASP A 114 -6.62 -19.44 -10.64
C ASP A 114 -5.65 -20.57 -10.28
#